data_AF-A0AAW4DMA3-F1
#
_entry.id   AF-A0AAW4DMA3-F1
#
_cell.length_a   1.000
_cell.length_b   1.000
_cell.length_c   1.000
_cell.angle_alpha   90.00
_cell.angle_beta   90.00
_cell.angle_gamma   90.00
#
_symmetry.space_group_name_H-M   'P 1'
#
loop_
_entity.id
_entity.type
_entity.pdbx_description
1 polymer ?
#
loop_
_entity_poly.entity_id
_entity_poly.type
_entity_poly.pdbx_seq_one_letter_code
_entity_poly.pdbx_strand_id
1 'polypeptide(L)'
;MFKLKVDIREFKTGTHVKVFNSKGNNHDLNQKMVDFLDYMNGIINHPEGYIASLQKDVDHYVNSGKWVEDMDKLEYEMNEVAKKATKKAKVEDAKKLVLTIKRMDGTKDTVLQELTNNYGDMLSHDKIIKLVHEVYSKQ
;
A
#
# COMPACT_ATOMS: atom_id res chain seq x y z
N MET A 1 6.50 17.09 19.26
CA MET A 1 5.79 17.80 18.17
C MET A 1 5.93 16.96 16.90
N PHE A 2 4.92 16.17 16.52
CA PHE A 2 4.98 15.31 15.33
C PHE A 2 4.41 16.07 14.13
N LYS A 3 5.25 16.41 13.14
CA LYS A 3 4.80 16.93 11.85
C LYS A 3 4.34 15.75 10.99
N LEU A 4 3.04 15.66 10.73
CA LEU A 4 2.48 14.67 9.82
C LEU A 4 2.64 15.18 8.38
N LYS A 5 3.38 14.45 7.56
CA LYS A 5 3.47 14.67 6.11
C LYS A 5 2.24 14.04 5.47
N VAL A 6 1.39 14.84 4.82
CA VAL A 6 0.27 14.31 4.01
C VAL A 6 0.89 13.66 2.77
N ASP A 7 0.71 12.36 2.62
CA ASP A 7 1.21 11.57 1.50
C ASP A 7 0.01 11.21 0.62
N ILE A 8 -0.20 11.95 -0.47
CA ILE A 8 -1.26 11.68 -1.44
C ILE A 8 -0.77 10.53 -2.32
N ARG A 9 -1.35 9.35 -2.16
CA ARG A 9 -1.10 8.22 -3.07
C ARG A 9 -2.28 8.08 -4.01
N GLU A 10 -2.03 8.36 -5.28
CA GLU A 10 -2.96 8.02 -6.35
C GLU A 10 -2.97 6.51 -6.56
N PHE A 11 -4.09 5.87 -6.26
CA PHE A 11 -4.34 4.49 -6.65
C PHE A 11 -4.78 4.50 -8.11
N LYS A 12 -4.21 3.61 -8.94
CA LYS A 12 -4.50 3.49 -10.38
C LYS A 12 -5.88 2.86 -10.65
N THR A 13 -6.91 3.32 -9.96
CA THR A 13 -8.29 2.85 -10.10
C THR A 13 -9.22 3.91 -10.69
N GLY A 14 -8.75 5.13 -10.92
CA GLY A 14 -9.63 6.27 -11.14
C GLY A 14 -10.34 6.74 -9.87
N THR A 15 -10.02 6.15 -8.71
CA THR A 15 -10.57 6.51 -7.41
C THR A 15 -9.64 7.49 -6.69
N HIS A 16 -10.11 8.71 -6.50
CA HIS A 16 -9.42 9.69 -5.65
C HIS A 16 -9.69 9.37 -4.18
N VAL A 17 -8.77 8.66 -3.53
CA VAL A 17 -8.84 8.37 -2.09
C VAL A 17 -8.23 9.53 -1.30
N LYS A 18 -9.06 10.25 -0.52
CA LYS A 18 -8.61 11.31 0.39
C LYS A 18 -8.68 10.80 1.83
N VAL A 19 -7.52 10.58 2.44
CA VAL A 19 -7.40 10.07 3.82
C VAL A 19 -7.38 11.25 4.79
N PHE A 20 -8.34 11.30 5.72
CA PHE A 20 -8.40 12.29 6.77
C PHE A 20 -7.93 11.69 8.11
N ASN A 21 -7.31 12.50 8.96
CA ASN A 21 -7.02 12.07 10.34
C ASN A 21 -8.34 12.01 11.15
N SER A 22 -8.34 11.28 12.26
CA SER A 22 -9.52 11.09 13.14
C SER A 22 -10.07 12.38 13.77
N LYS A 23 -9.44 13.53 13.51
CA LYS A 23 -9.83 14.84 14.03
C LYS A 23 -10.35 15.79 12.95
N GLY A 24 -10.41 15.39 11.68
CA GLY A 24 -10.99 16.18 10.59
C GLY A 24 -10.31 17.53 10.30
N ASN A 25 -9.26 17.91 11.03
CA ASN A 25 -8.63 19.21 10.91
C ASN A 25 -7.70 19.24 9.71
N ASN A 26 -8.25 19.52 8.54
CA ASN A 26 -7.48 20.05 7.43
C ASN A 26 -8.01 21.45 7.10
N HIS A 27 -7.12 22.46 7.11
CA HIS A 27 -7.45 23.84 6.70
C HIS A 27 -7.92 23.95 5.24
N ASP A 28 -7.84 22.85 4.47
CA ASP A 28 -8.23 22.76 3.06
C ASP A 28 -9.58 22.06 2.83
N LEU A 29 -10.40 21.89 3.87
CA LEU A 29 -11.77 21.41 3.69
C LEU A 29 -12.67 22.55 3.22
N ASN A 30 -13.34 22.37 2.09
CA ASN A 30 -14.42 23.26 1.72
C ASN A 30 -15.60 23.05 2.69
N GLN A 31 -16.46 24.07 2.81
CA GLN A 31 -17.58 24.05 3.75
C GLN A 31 -18.46 22.79 3.58
N LYS A 32 -18.68 22.36 2.34
CA LYS A 32 -19.42 21.13 2.01
C LYS A 32 -18.85 19.87 2.68
N MET A 33 -17.52 19.72 2.71
CA MET A 33 -16.88 18.58 3.36
C MET A 33 -16.91 18.70 4.89
N VAL A 34 -16.87 19.92 5.43
CA VAL A 34 -17.07 20.16 6.86
C VAL A 34 -18.49 19.77 7.26
N ASP A 35 -19.49 20.24 6.52
CA ASP A 35 -20.90 19.91 6.77
C ASP A 35 -21.15 18.39 6.70
N PHE A 36 -20.51 17.69 5.77
CA PHE A 36 -20.58 16.23 5.68
C PHE A 36 -19.99 15.53 6.91
N LEU A 37 -18.82 15.97 7.39
CA LEU A 37 -18.18 15.40 8.58
C LEU A 37 -19.00 15.70 9.85
N ASP A 38 -19.52 16.91 9.98
CA ASP A 38 -20.39 17.30 11.09
C ASP A 38 -21.68 16.49 11.11
N TYR A 39 -22.25 16.21 9.93
CA TYR A 39 -23.40 15.30 9.80
C TYR A 39 -23.05 13.88 10.27
N MET A 40 -21.93 13.30 9.80
CA MET A 40 -21.51 11.95 10.25
C MET A 40 -21.23 11.87 11.75
N ASN A 41 -20.76 12.97 12.36
CA ASN A 41 -20.51 13.06 13.80
C ASN A 41 -21.78 13.39 14.61
N GLY A 42 -22.94 13.53 13.98
CA GLY A 42 -24.20 13.88 14.63
C GLY A 42 -24.25 15.30 15.20
N ILE A 43 -23.40 16.20 14.70
CA ILE A 43 -23.31 17.60 15.12
C ILE A 43 -24.42 18.43 14.45
N ILE A 44 -24.80 18.10 13.22
CA ILE A 44 -25.90 18.75 12.48
C ILE A 44 -26.99 17.75 12.10
N ASN A 45 -28.26 18.17 12.17
CA ASN A 45 -29.44 17.34 11.92
C ASN A 45 -30.28 17.77 10.71
N HIS A 46 -29.80 18.68 9.87
CA HIS A 46 -30.57 19.15 8.71
C HIS A 46 -30.13 18.43 7.43
N PRO A 47 -30.94 17.50 6.90
CA PRO A 47 -30.65 16.82 5.64
C PRO A 47 -30.93 17.70 4.40
N GLU A 48 -31.21 19.00 4.53
CA GLU A 48 -31.55 19.83 3.38
C GLU A 48 -30.32 20.18 2.52
N GLY A 49 -30.48 20.16 1.20
CA GLY A 49 -29.43 20.55 0.25
C GLY A 49 -28.36 19.48 0.03
N TYR A 50 -27.09 19.83 0.25
CA TYR A 50 -25.93 19.01 -0.13
C TYR A 50 -25.90 17.63 0.58
N ILE A 51 -26.33 17.56 1.84
CA ILE A 51 -26.36 16.30 2.60
C ILE A 51 -27.39 15.32 2.06
N ALA A 52 -28.61 15.76 1.71
CA ALA A 52 -29.59 14.90 1.04
C ALA A 52 -29.11 14.40 -0.32
N SER A 53 -28.41 15.24 -1.10
CA SER A 53 -27.86 14.76 -2.38
C SER A 53 -26.80 13.68 -2.17
N LEU A 54 -25.92 13.83 -1.17
CA LEU A 54 -24.93 12.81 -0.84
C LEU A 54 -25.56 11.54 -0.31
N GLN A 55 -26.56 11.62 0.57
CA GLN A 55 -27.31 10.46 1.05
C GLN A 55 -27.94 9.71 -0.13
N LYS A 56 -28.59 10.42 -1.05
CA LYS A 56 -29.18 9.81 -2.25
C LYS A 56 -28.14 9.13 -3.14
N ASP A 57 -26.98 9.75 -3.33
CA ASP A 57 -25.90 9.18 -4.14
C ASP A 57 -25.30 7.93 -3.47
N VAL A 58 -25.13 7.95 -2.15
CA VAL A 58 -24.68 6.80 -1.36
C VAL A 58 -25.71 5.67 -1.40
N ASP A 59 -26.99 5.97 -1.19
CA ASP A 59 -28.08 5.00 -1.25
C ASP A 59 -28.16 4.37 -2.64
N HIS A 60 -28.05 5.17 -3.70
CA HIS A 60 -28.01 4.68 -5.07
C HIS A 60 -26.79 3.77 -5.29
N TYR A 61 -25.61 4.19 -4.83
CA TYR A 61 -24.38 3.39 -4.93
C TYR A 61 -24.50 2.05 -4.20
N VAL A 62 -25.00 2.04 -2.97
CA VAL A 62 -25.22 0.82 -2.18
C VAL A 62 -26.26 -0.09 -2.84
N ASN A 63 -27.40 0.46 -3.25
CA ASN A 63 -28.49 -0.30 -3.88
C ASN A 63 -28.13 -0.82 -5.28
N SER A 64 -27.18 -0.18 -5.97
CA SER A 64 -26.72 -0.66 -7.28
C SER A 64 -25.88 -1.93 -7.23
N GLY A 65 -25.42 -2.35 -6.03
CA GLY A 65 -24.52 -3.51 -5.87
C GLY A 65 -23.06 -3.25 -6.30
N LYS A 66 -22.79 -2.13 -6.98
CA LYS A 66 -21.45 -1.73 -7.46
C LYS A 66 -20.41 -1.67 -6.33
N TRP A 67 -20.83 -1.31 -5.12
CA TRP A 67 -19.93 -1.24 -3.97
C TRP A 67 -19.26 -2.57 -3.64
N VAL A 68 -19.90 -3.71 -3.94
CA VAL A 68 -19.32 -5.04 -3.73
C VAL A 68 -18.14 -5.24 -4.68
N GLU A 69 -18.35 -4.98 -5.98
CA GLU A 69 -17.30 -5.11 -7.00
C GLU A 69 -16.11 -4.17 -6.73
N ASP A 70 -16.40 -2.93 -6.34
CA ASP A 70 -15.38 -1.95 -6.01
C ASP A 70 -14.58 -2.35 -4.75
N MET A 71 -15.20 -3.00 -3.76
CA MET A 71 -14.52 -3.53 -2.57
C MET A 71 -13.67 -4.76 -2.88
N ASP A 72 -14.17 -5.71 -3.67
CA ASP A 72 -13.41 -6.89 -4.11
C ASP A 72 -12.15 -6.47 -4.89
N LYS A 73 -12.29 -5.47 -5.77
CA LYS A 73 -11.18 -4.88 -6.51
C LYS A 73 -10.17 -4.22 -5.58
N LEU A 74 -10.64 -3.45 -4.60
CA LEU A 74 -9.78 -2.80 -3.62
C LEU A 74 -8.98 -3.83 -2.80
N GLU A 75 -9.63 -4.89 -2.33
CA GLU A 75 -8.97 -5.98 -1.60
C GLU A 75 -7.88 -6.65 -2.45
N TYR A 76 -8.20 -6.97 -3.71
CA TYR A 76 -7.23 -7.55 -4.64
C TYR A 76 -5.99 -6.64 -4.81
N GLU A 77 -6.20 -5.34 -5.03
CA GLU A 77 -5.11 -4.40 -5.21
C GLU A 77 -4.27 -4.21 -3.94
N MET A 78 -4.90 -4.16 -2.77
CA MET A 78 -4.21 -4.10 -1.49
C MET A 78 -3.36 -5.35 -1.26
N ASN A 79 -3.89 -6.53 -1.57
CA ASN A 79 -3.17 -7.79 -1.48
C ASN A 79 -1.97 -7.83 -2.44
N GLU A 80 -2.12 -7.35 -3.67
CA GLU A 80 -1.02 -7.26 -4.63
C GLU A 80 0.07 -6.27 -4.19
N VAL A 81 -0.32 -5.13 -3.60
CA VAL A 81 0.64 -4.17 -3.01
C VAL A 81 1.39 -4.81 -1.84
N ALA A 82 0.69 -5.53 -0.96
CA ALA A 82 1.30 -6.24 0.17
C ALA A 82 2.29 -7.31 -0.32
N LYS A 83 1.90 -8.14 -1.30
CA LYS A 83 2.81 -9.13 -1.93
C LYS A 83 4.06 -8.48 -2.50
N LYS A 84 3.92 -7.35 -3.22
CA LYS A 84 5.05 -6.60 -3.78
C LYS A 84 5.97 -6.05 -2.68
N ALA A 85 5.40 -5.52 -1.61
CA ALA A 85 6.16 -5.02 -0.46
C ALA A 85 6.95 -6.14 0.22
N THR A 86 6.31 -7.29 0.48
CA THR A 86 6.96 -8.48 1.05
C THR A 86 8.09 -8.98 0.15
N LYS A 87 7.85 -9.11 -1.16
CA LYS A 87 8.88 -9.53 -2.12
C LYS A 87 10.07 -8.57 -2.14
N LYS A 88 9.81 -7.25 -2.07
CA LYS A 88 10.88 -6.23 -1.99
C LYS A 88 11.70 -6.37 -0.71
N ALA A 89 11.06 -6.55 0.44
CA ALA A 89 11.75 -6.77 1.71
C ALA A 89 12.65 -8.01 1.65
N LYS A 90 12.14 -9.13 1.11
CA LYS A 90 12.90 -10.37 0.94
C LYS A 90 14.10 -10.23 -0.02
N VAL A 91 13.96 -9.45 -1.09
CA VAL A 91 15.10 -9.13 -1.96
C VAL A 91 16.18 -8.36 -1.21
N GLU A 92 15.81 -7.38 -0.38
CA GLU A 92 16.79 -6.63 0.42
C GLU A 92 17.46 -7.49 1.50
N ASP A 93 16.71 -8.38 2.16
CA ASP A 93 17.29 -9.33 3.12
C ASP A 93 18.24 -10.33 2.44
N ALA A 94 17.86 -10.86 1.27
CA ALA A 94 18.73 -11.71 0.46
C ALA A 94 20.03 -11.00 0.08
N LYS A 95 19.97 -9.72 -0.36
CA LYS A 95 21.18 -8.91 -0.64
C LYS A 95 22.09 -8.77 0.58
N LYS A 96 21.52 -8.50 1.76
CA LYS A 96 22.29 -8.41 3.00
C LYS A 96 23.00 -9.74 3.30
N LEU A 97 22.31 -10.87 3.12
CA LEU A 97 22.90 -12.19 3.31
C LEU A 97 24.08 -12.43 2.35
N VAL A 98 23.90 -12.14 1.05
CA VAL A 98 24.99 -12.23 0.05
C VAL A 98 26.21 -11.42 0.48
N LEU A 99 26.01 -10.18 0.94
CA LEU A 99 27.11 -9.31 1.40
C LEU A 99 27.79 -9.85 2.66
N THR A 100 27.02 -10.37 3.62
CA THR A 100 27.56 -10.95 4.85
C THR A 100 28.41 -12.18 4.55
N ILE A 101 27.93 -13.11 3.73
CA ILE A 101 28.69 -14.31 3.35
C ILE A 101 29.95 -13.92 2.56
N LYS A 102 29.88 -12.95 1.63
CA LYS A 102 31.06 -12.43 0.93
C LYS A 102 32.10 -11.85 1.89
N ARG A 103 31.69 -11.14 2.94
CA ARG A 103 32.60 -10.59 3.96
C ARG A 103 33.27 -11.66 4.84
N MET A 104 32.69 -12.85 4.89
CA MET A 104 33.26 -14.02 5.58
C MET A 104 34.06 -14.90 4.62
N ASP A 105 34.49 -14.36 3.47
CA ASP A 105 35.20 -15.06 2.40
C ASP A 105 34.45 -16.29 1.84
N GLY A 106 33.12 -16.30 1.97
CA GLY A 106 32.28 -17.37 1.44
C GLY A 106 32.24 -17.36 -0.09
N THR A 107 32.11 -18.54 -0.69
CA THR A 107 32.13 -18.71 -2.16
C THR A 107 30.77 -18.38 -2.79
N LYS A 108 30.78 -18.13 -4.11
CA LYS A 108 29.54 -17.93 -4.89
C LYS A 108 28.58 -19.12 -4.73
N ASP A 109 29.10 -20.34 -4.71
CA ASP A 109 28.30 -21.56 -4.63
C ASP A 109 27.62 -21.70 -3.26
N THR A 110 28.34 -21.43 -2.17
CA THR A 110 27.77 -21.40 -0.82
C THR A 110 26.64 -20.38 -0.71
N VAL A 111 26.83 -19.19 -1.29
CA VAL A 111 25.80 -18.15 -1.31
C VAL A 111 24.59 -18.56 -2.14
N LEU A 112 24.79 -19.15 -3.32
CA LEU A 112 23.68 -19.64 -4.16
C LEU A 112 22.84 -20.69 -3.44
N GLN A 113 23.49 -21.62 -2.75
CA GLN A 113 22.82 -22.65 -1.97
C GLN A 113 22.02 -22.03 -0.82
N GLU A 114 22.63 -21.15 -0.02
CA GLU A 114 21.95 -20.47 1.10
C GLU A 114 20.77 -19.61 0.65
N LEU A 115 20.89 -18.88 -0.47
CA LEU A 115 19.76 -18.10 -0.97
C LEU A 115 18.65 -19.00 -1.51
N THR A 116 18.98 -20.11 -2.16
CA THR A 116 17.99 -21.06 -2.67
C THR A 116 17.22 -21.70 -1.52
N ASN A 117 17.91 -22.12 -0.46
CA ASN A 117 17.28 -22.73 0.71
C ASN A 117 16.37 -21.75 1.49
N ASN A 118 16.83 -20.51 1.68
CA ASN A 118 16.10 -19.55 2.52
C ASN A 118 15.05 -18.72 1.76
N TYR A 119 15.17 -18.61 0.42
CA TYR A 119 14.34 -17.71 -0.38
C TYR A 119 13.78 -18.35 -1.67
N GLY A 120 14.04 -19.62 -1.95
CA GLY A 120 13.59 -20.29 -3.19
C GLY A 120 12.08 -20.30 -3.41
N ASP A 121 11.30 -20.36 -2.32
CA ASP A 121 9.84 -20.29 -2.38
C ASP A 121 9.31 -18.87 -2.71
N MET A 122 10.15 -17.84 -2.57
CA MET A 122 9.76 -16.43 -2.68
C MET A 122 10.42 -15.71 -3.85
N LEU A 123 11.61 -16.15 -4.24
CA LEU A 123 12.43 -15.58 -5.31
C LEU A 123 12.69 -16.66 -6.36
N SER A 124 12.53 -16.30 -7.63
CA SER A 124 12.90 -17.21 -8.71
C SER A 124 14.40 -17.47 -8.71
N HIS A 125 14.79 -18.65 -9.21
CA HIS A 125 16.19 -19.04 -9.32
C HIS A 125 17.03 -18.01 -10.10
N ASP A 126 16.52 -17.50 -11.23
CA ASP A 126 17.18 -16.42 -12.00
C ASP A 126 17.42 -15.15 -11.16
N LYS A 127 16.46 -14.80 -10.28
CA LYS A 127 16.58 -13.64 -9.42
C LYS A 127 17.68 -13.85 -8.38
N ILE A 128 17.77 -15.05 -7.82
CA ILE A 128 18.84 -15.44 -6.88
C ILE A 128 20.21 -15.37 -7.57
N ILE A 129 20.36 -15.98 -8.76
CA ILE A 129 21.61 -15.93 -9.54
C ILE A 129 22.02 -14.48 -9.79
N LYS A 130 21.08 -13.64 -10.22
CA LYS A 130 21.36 -12.22 -10.49
C LYS A 130 21.86 -11.48 -9.25
N LEU A 131 21.27 -11.73 -8.08
CA LEU A 131 21.70 -11.10 -6.82
C LEU A 131 23.12 -11.51 -6.42
N VAL A 132 23.46 -12.79 -6.55
CA VAL A 132 24.82 -13.28 -6.26
C VAL A 132 25.84 -12.68 -7.24
N HIS A 133 25.50 -12.69 -8.53
CA HIS A 133 26.36 -12.15 -9.58
C HIS A 133 26.61 -10.64 -9.40
N GLU A 134 25.59 -9.83 -9.10
CA GLU A 134 25.73 -8.38 -8.87
C GLU A 134 26.74 -8.03 -7.76
N VAL A 135 26.87 -8.88 -6.74
CA VAL A 135 27.77 -8.63 -5.60
C VAL A 135 29.18 -9.19 -5.84
N TYR A 136 29.29 -10.36 -6.47
CA TYR A 136 30.59 -11.01 -6.69
C TYR A 136 31.30 -10.59 -7.99
N SER A 137 30.61 -9.96 -8.93
CA SER A 137 31.22 -9.44 -10.17
C SER A 137 31.67 -7.97 -10.07
N LYS A 138 31.39 -7.29 -8.95
CA LYS A 138 32.04 -6.02 -8.60
C LYS A 138 33.40 -6.33 -7.97
N GLN A 139 34.44 -6.28 -8.81
CA GLN A 139 35.86 -6.19 -8.43
C GLN A 139 36.27 -4.73 -8.41
#